data_AF-A0A3C0TSM9-F1
#
_entry.id   AF-A0A3C0TSM9-F1
#
_cell.length_a   1.000
_cell.length_b   1.000
_cell.length_c   1.000
_cell.angle_alpha   90.00
_cell.angle_beta   90.00
_cell.angle_gamma   90.00
#
_symmetry.space_group_name_H-M   'P 1'
#
loop_
_entity.id
_entity.type
_entity.pdbx_description
1 polymer ?
#
loop_
_entity_poly.entity_id
_entity_poly.type
_entity_poly.pdbx_seq_one_letter_code
_entity_poly.pdbx_strand_id
1 'polypeptide(L)'
;MGSQKSGNKEGTIPEWTGGLQSPPSNVTYKIGDRHPDPFPDDKPLFTITAANMAQYAKNLGEVSQAMFKAYPDSYKMNVYQTRRSCAQPPSMYAQIKVNALNSVQSPDGAGLTGAMRTTAFPIPSVSQELIWNHRMKFRGHKITTQSVNAAPTQTGDFTLYVSQAEAIFSYVDPAMNSIEDLNNVWYKYIQQTIAPARSAGNVILIHDTINLAKGARKAWVYSPGTRRVRRSPNIAYDN
;
A
#
# COMPACT_ATOMS: atom_id res chain seq x y z
N MET A 1 5.73 15.01 -6.77
CA MET A 1 5.65 13.54 -6.98
C MET A 1 7.05 12.97 -6.84
N GLY A 2 7.22 11.79 -6.24
CA GLY A 2 8.53 11.13 -6.11
C GLY A 2 8.93 10.28 -7.33
N SER A 3 8.57 10.72 -8.54
CA SER A 3 8.85 10.00 -9.80
C SER A 3 8.99 10.98 -10.95
N GLN A 4 9.72 10.59 -12.00
CA GLN A 4 9.89 11.39 -13.22
C GLN A 4 8.53 11.73 -13.87
N LYS A 5 8.36 13.01 -14.23
CA LYS A 5 7.11 13.51 -14.83
C LYS A 5 7.00 13.15 -16.31
N SER A 6 8.09 13.27 -17.06
CA SER A 6 8.10 13.01 -18.50
C SER A 6 7.71 11.56 -18.82
N GLY A 7 7.25 11.34 -20.04
CA GLY A 7 7.15 10.00 -20.61
C GLY A 7 8.53 9.38 -20.84
N ASN A 8 8.54 8.10 -21.20
CA ASN A 8 9.77 7.43 -21.64
C ASN A 8 10.05 7.70 -23.12
N LYS A 9 11.28 7.42 -23.56
CA LYS A 9 11.72 7.67 -24.95
C LYS A 9 10.98 6.80 -25.95
N GLU A 10 10.58 5.60 -25.53
CA GLU A 10 9.89 4.62 -26.37
C GLU A 10 8.40 4.96 -26.58
N GLY A 11 7.86 5.97 -25.88
CA GLY A 11 6.47 6.40 -25.99
C GLY A 11 5.44 5.44 -25.36
N THR A 12 5.89 4.37 -24.70
CA THR A 12 5.02 3.37 -24.05
C THR A 12 4.51 3.81 -22.67
N ILE A 13 5.13 4.82 -22.08
CA ILE A 13 4.75 5.48 -20.82
C ILE A 13 4.52 6.96 -21.13
N PRO A 14 3.27 7.47 -21.02
CA PRO A 14 2.99 8.88 -21.31
C PRO A 14 3.56 9.82 -20.24
N GLU A 15 3.65 11.12 -20.55
CA GLU A 15 3.87 12.15 -19.53
C GLU A 15 2.76 12.08 -18.48
N TRP A 16 3.11 12.26 -17.21
CA TRP A 16 2.11 12.50 -16.18
C TRP A 16 1.62 13.94 -16.21
N THR A 17 0.34 14.12 -16.54
CA THR A 17 -0.30 15.44 -16.68
C THR A 17 -1.16 15.84 -15.48
N GLY A 18 -1.06 15.10 -14.37
CA GLY A 18 -1.89 15.33 -13.17
C GLY A 18 -2.66 14.10 -12.71
N GLY A 19 -2.78 13.06 -13.53
CA GLY A 19 -3.67 11.93 -13.27
C GLY A 19 -5.15 12.31 -13.39
N LEU A 20 -6.05 11.47 -12.88
CA LEU A 20 -7.49 11.72 -12.87
C LEU A 20 -7.86 12.67 -11.73
N GLN A 21 -8.13 13.93 -12.06
CA GLN A 21 -8.48 14.98 -11.09
C GLN A 21 -9.94 14.94 -10.64
N SER A 22 -10.80 14.29 -11.43
CA SER A 22 -12.19 14.01 -11.11
C SER A 22 -12.55 12.61 -11.63
N PRO A 23 -13.58 11.96 -11.06
CA PRO A 23 -14.14 10.75 -11.66
C PRO A 23 -14.50 11.00 -13.13
N PRO A 24 -14.10 10.13 -14.07
CA PRO A 24 -14.56 10.20 -15.46
C PRO A 24 -16.09 10.17 -15.56
N SER A 25 -16.68 10.80 -16.58
CA SER A 25 -18.15 10.87 -16.73
C SER A 25 -18.82 9.51 -16.92
N ASN A 26 -18.08 8.52 -17.45
CA ASN A 26 -18.52 7.12 -17.60
C ASN A 26 -18.42 6.31 -16.29
N VAL A 27 -17.90 6.90 -15.21
CA VAL A 27 -17.70 6.24 -13.93
C VAL A 27 -18.70 6.77 -12.91
N THR A 28 -19.55 5.87 -12.41
CA THR A 28 -20.41 6.12 -11.24
C THR A 28 -20.00 5.18 -10.12
N TYR A 29 -19.94 5.69 -8.89
CA TYR A 29 -19.59 4.91 -7.71
C TYR A 29 -20.49 5.29 -6.53
N LYS A 30 -20.97 4.29 -5.81
CA LYS A 30 -21.58 4.41 -4.49
C LYS A 30 -20.75 3.65 -3.48
N ILE A 31 -20.81 4.09 -2.21
CA ILE A 31 -20.09 3.41 -1.13
C ILE A 31 -20.53 1.95 -1.07
N GLY A 32 -19.56 1.03 -1.18
CA GLY A 32 -19.78 -0.42 -1.21
C GLY A 32 -19.65 -1.04 -2.61
N ASP A 33 -19.63 -0.24 -3.68
CA ASP A 33 -19.46 -0.75 -5.03
C ASP A 33 -18.03 -1.26 -5.27
N ARG A 34 -17.89 -2.17 -6.23
CA ARG A 34 -16.59 -2.41 -6.85
C ARG A 34 -16.21 -1.16 -7.63
N HIS A 35 -15.00 -0.66 -7.42
CA HIS A 35 -14.51 0.50 -8.17
C HIS A 35 -14.54 0.19 -9.67
N PRO A 36 -15.27 0.99 -10.48
CA PRO A 36 -15.35 0.76 -11.91
C PRO A 36 -14.02 1.09 -12.59
N ASP A 37 -13.75 0.42 -13.70
CA ASP A 37 -12.61 0.73 -14.54
C ASP A 37 -12.85 2.07 -15.25
N PRO A 38 -11.98 3.09 -15.06
CA PRO A 38 -12.09 4.35 -15.78
C PRO A 38 -11.82 4.22 -17.29
N PHE A 39 -11.21 3.13 -17.76
CA PHE A 39 -10.83 2.91 -19.16
C PHE A 39 -11.38 1.58 -19.71
N PRO A 40 -12.71 1.37 -19.71
CA PRO A 40 -13.32 0.08 -20.05
C PRO A 40 -13.06 -0.34 -21.51
N ASP A 41 -12.75 0.61 -22.38
CA ASP A 41 -12.48 0.39 -23.81
C ASP A 41 -11.01 0.08 -24.11
N ASP A 42 -10.13 0.04 -23.09
CA ASP A 42 -8.73 -0.29 -23.27
C ASP A 42 -8.60 -1.75 -23.72
N LYS A 43 -8.06 -1.93 -24.94
CA LYS A 43 -7.81 -3.25 -25.52
C LYS A 43 -6.39 -3.72 -25.20
N PRO A 44 -6.16 -5.03 -25.04
CA PRO A 44 -4.80 -5.56 -24.96
C PRO A 44 -4.01 -5.15 -26.21
N LEU A 45 -2.82 -4.60 -26.01
CA LEU A 45 -1.85 -4.35 -27.07
C LEU A 45 -1.28 -5.67 -27.59
N PHE A 46 -1.00 -6.60 -26.66
CA PHE A 46 -0.57 -7.96 -26.94
C PHE A 46 -0.80 -8.84 -25.72
N THR A 47 -0.63 -10.15 -25.89
CA THR A 47 -0.74 -11.14 -24.80
C THR A 47 0.54 -11.94 -24.72
N ILE A 48 1.09 -12.05 -23.52
CA ILE A 48 2.22 -12.93 -23.21
C ILE A 48 1.65 -14.27 -22.72
N THR A 49 2.14 -15.36 -23.29
CA THR A 49 1.83 -16.74 -22.94
C THR A 49 3.13 -17.52 -22.77
N ALA A 50 3.05 -18.78 -22.32
CA ALA A 50 4.23 -19.64 -22.25
C ALA A 50 4.94 -19.81 -23.61
N ALA A 51 4.19 -19.75 -24.73
CA ALA A 51 4.74 -19.90 -26.07
C ALA A 51 5.63 -18.72 -26.52
N ASN A 52 5.39 -17.50 -26.01
CA ASN A 52 6.14 -16.32 -26.42
C ASN A 52 6.88 -15.61 -25.27
N MET A 53 6.80 -16.08 -24.02
CA MET A 53 7.43 -15.43 -22.87
C MET A 53 8.94 -15.21 -23.04
N ALA A 54 9.62 -16.07 -23.80
CA ALA A 54 11.05 -15.94 -24.08
C ALA A 54 11.38 -14.62 -24.80
N GLN A 55 10.47 -14.11 -25.65
CA GLN A 55 10.60 -12.84 -26.35
C GLN A 55 10.56 -11.63 -25.39
N TYR A 56 9.92 -11.80 -24.23
CA TYR A 56 9.71 -10.76 -23.22
C TYR A 56 10.50 -11.03 -21.93
N ALA A 57 11.49 -11.93 -21.95
CA ALA A 57 12.21 -12.36 -20.74
C ALA A 57 12.82 -11.19 -19.93
N LYS A 58 13.27 -10.13 -20.61
CA LYS A 58 13.82 -8.92 -19.96
C LYS A 58 12.77 -8.06 -19.26
N ASN A 59 11.49 -8.24 -19.59
CA ASN A 59 10.36 -7.51 -19.03
C ASN A 59 9.63 -8.30 -17.94
N LEU A 60 9.91 -9.60 -17.81
CA LEU A 60 9.23 -10.50 -16.89
C LEU A 60 10.12 -10.79 -15.67
N GLY A 61 9.60 -10.49 -14.48
CA GLY A 61 10.22 -10.95 -13.23
C GLY A 61 10.15 -12.49 -13.11
N GLU A 62 11.01 -13.05 -12.27
CA GLU A 62 11.16 -14.50 -12.10
C GLU A 62 9.84 -15.20 -11.75
N VAL A 63 9.02 -14.58 -10.88
CA VAL A 63 7.71 -15.11 -10.49
C VAL A 63 6.78 -15.24 -11.70
N SER A 64 6.70 -14.22 -12.57
CA SER A 64 5.87 -14.27 -13.77
C SER A 64 6.35 -15.37 -14.73
N GLN A 65 7.67 -15.52 -14.91
CA GLN A 65 8.24 -16.58 -15.73
C GLN A 65 7.95 -17.98 -15.15
N ALA A 66 8.02 -18.13 -13.82
CA ALA A 66 7.66 -19.37 -13.14
C ALA A 66 6.18 -19.73 -13.33
N MET A 67 5.28 -18.74 -13.27
CA MET A 67 3.86 -18.96 -13.52
C MET A 67 3.57 -19.46 -14.94
N PHE A 68 4.22 -18.90 -15.96
CA PHE A 68 4.10 -19.39 -17.34
C PHE A 68 4.61 -20.83 -17.50
N LYS A 69 5.67 -21.22 -16.77
CA LYS A 69 6.19 -22.60 -16.80
C LYS A 69 5.29 -23.57 -16.04
N ALA A 70 4.74 -23.16 -14.91
CA ALA A 70 3.88 -23.99 -14.07
C ALA A 70 2.49 -24.21 -14.70
N TYR A 71 1.99 -23.22 -15.44
CA TYR A 71 0.63 -23.24 -16.00
C TYR A 71 0.63 -22.82 -17.48
N PRO A 72 1.30 -23.57 -18.37
CA PRO A 72 1.54 -23.14 -19.74
C PRO A 72 0.27 -22.96 -20.58
N ASP A 73 -0.78 -23.73 -20.26
CA ASP A 73 -2.02 -23.76 -21.03
C ASP A 73 -3.07 -22.74 -20.54
N SER A 74 -2.95 -22.26 -19.29
CA SER A 74 -4.00 -21.45 -18.65
C SER A 74 -3.53 -20.06 -18.21
N TYR A 75 -2.24 -19.88 -17.92
CA TYR A 75 -1.72 -18.58 -17.50
C TYR A 75 -1.35 -17.72 -18.70
N LYS A 76 -1.94 -16.53 -18.77
CA LYS A 76 -1.65 -15.50 -19.77
C LYS A 76 -1.60 -14.12 -19.13
N MET A 77 -0.79 -13.23 -19.70
CA MET A 77 -0.68 -11.84 -19.28
C MET A 77 -1.07 -10.93 -20.43
N ASN A 78 -2.23 -10.30 -20.33
CA ASN A 78 -2.65 -9.26 -21.26
C ASN A 78 -1.90 -7.96 -20.93
N VAL A 79 -1.24 -7.37 -21.91
CA VAL A 79 -0.54 -6.10 -21.76
C VAL A 79 -1.39 -5.00 -22.37
N TYR A 80 -1.68 -3.96 -21.60
CA TYR A 80 -2.51 -2.82 -22.01
C TYR A 80 -1.66 -1.55 -22.12
N GLN A 81 -2.23 -0.51 -22.71
CA GLN A 81 -1.61 0.80 -22.75
C GLN A 81 -1.42 1.41 -21.36
N THR A 82 -0.31 2.11 -21.16
CA THR A 82 -0.02 2.73 -19.87
C THR A 82 -0.90 3.96 -19.64
N ARG A 83 -1.65 3.97 -18.53
CA ARG A 83 -2.39 5.12 -18.05
C ARG A 83 -1.76 5.62 -16.74
N ARG A 84 -1.23 6.85 -16.71
CA ARG A 84 -0.71 7.46 -15.46
C ARG A 84 -1.82 8.21 -14.71
N SER A 85 -2.83 7.46 -14.25
CA SER A 85 -4.08 8.00 -13.68
C SER A 85 -4.03 8.39 -12.21
N CYS A 86 -3.00 7.97 -11.45
CA CYS A 86 -2.89 8.31 -10.03
C CYS A 86 -2.78 9.83 -9.83
N ALA A 87 -3.68 10.37 -9.02
CA ALA A 87 -3.69 11.75 -8.55
C ALA A 87 -3.63 11.79 -7.01
N GLN A 88 -3.24 12.93 -6.47
CA GLN A 88 -3.18 13.26 -5.05
C GLN A 88 -3.74 14.67 -4.86
N PRO A 89 -4.24 15.02 -3.66
CA PRO A 89 -4.68 16.38 -3.38
C PRO A 89 -3.57 17.42 -3.64
N PRO A 90 -3.89 18.63 -4.13
CA PRO A 90 -2.89 19.68 -4.40
C PRO A 90 -1.97 19.99 -3.21
N SER A 91 -2.51 19.95 -1.98
CA SER A 91 -1.74 20.14 -0.74
C SER A 91 -0.64 19.10 -0.56
N MET A 92 -0.85 17.85 -1.02
CA MET A 92 0.17 16.81 -0.96
C MET A 92 1.30 17.08 -1.94
N TYR A 93 1.03 17.64 -3.12
CA TYR A 93 2.11 18.02 -4.04
C TYR A 93 2.95 19.18 -3.52
N ALA A 94 2.32 20.17 -2.86
CA ALA A 94 3.04 21.23 -2.17
C ALA A 94 3.93 20.64 -1.06
N GLN A 95 3.39 19.75 -0.24
CA GLN A 95 4.14 19.10 0.83
C GLN A 95 5.29 18.23 0.29
N ILE A 96 5.12 17.56 -0.86
CA ILE A 96 6.20 16.80 -1.49
C ILE A 96 7.40 17.72 -1.80
N LYS A 97 7.18 18.97 -2.24
CA LYS A 97 8.28 19.92 -2.49
C LYS A 97 8.99 20.31 -1.19
N VAL A 98 8.23 20.52 -0.11
CA VAL A 98 8.79 20.80 1.22
C VAL A 98 9.63 19.62 1.69
N ASN A 99 9.09 18.40 1.62
CA ASN A 99 9.82 17.19 2.03
C ASN A 99 11.10 17.00 1.20
N ALA A 100 11.08 17.26 -0.11
CA ALA A 100 12.27 17.14 -0.97
C ALA A 100 13.43 18.06 -0.55
N LEU A 101 13.14 19.18 0.10
CA LEU A 101 14.14 20.16 0.55
C LEU A 101 14.61 19.93 1.99
N ASN A 102 13.79 19.29 2.83
CA ASN A 102 13.98 19.28 4.28
C ASN A 102 14.18 17.88 4.88
N SER A 103 13.83 16.81 4.15
CA SER A 103 13.84 15.47 4.74
C SER A 103 15.24 14.95 4.94
N VAL A 104 15.50 14.47 6.16
CA VAL A 104 16.80 13.91 6.54
C VAL A 104 16.58 12.56 7.18
N GLN A 105 17.25 11.53 6.66
CA GLN A 105 17.28 10.22 7.29
C GLN A 105 18.23 10.26 8.50
N SER A 106 17.88 9.58 9.59
CA SER A 106 18.82 9.41 10.70
C SER A 106 20.05 8.59 10.28
N PRO A 107 21.21 8.78 10.92
CA PRO A 107 22.45 8.07 10.53
C PRO A 107 22.35 6.54 10.56
N ASP A 108 21.54 5.99 11.46
CA ASP A 108 21.25 4.54 11.57
C ASP A 108 20.23 4.04 10.54
N GLY A 109 19.68 4.93 9.71
CA GLY A 109 18.64 4.65 8.74
C GLY A 109 17.24 4.36 9.33
N ALA A 110 17.13 4.29 10.66
CA ALA A 110 15.96 3.80 11.38
C ALA A 110 14.92 4.88 11.71
N GLY A 111 15.15 6.13 11.31
CA GLY A 111 14.20 7.22 11.42
C GLY A 111 14.41 8.28 10.34
N LEU A 112 13.57 9.32 10.42
CA LEU A 112 13.66 10.50 9.57
C LEU A 112 13.17 11.75 10.33
N THR A 113 13.52 12.92 9.83
CA THR A 113 12.98 14.23 10.24
C THR A 113 12.70 15.08 9.01
N GLY A 114 12.04 16.24 9.18
CA GLY A 114 11.82 17.21 8.10
C GLY A 114 10.81 16.79 7.02
N ALA A 115 10.18 15.62 7.17
CA ALA A 115 9.15 15.12 6.27
C ALA A 115 7.83 14.92 7.00
N MET A 116 6.72 15.34 6.39
CA MET A 116 5.37 15.10 6.90
C MET A 116 4.37 14.82 5.76
N ARG A 117 3.20 14.25 6.11
CA ARG A 117 1.96 14.10 5.31
C ARG A 117 2.01 13.23 4.05
N THR A 118 3.16 13.07 3.41
CA THR A 118 3.29 12.42 2.10
C THR A 118 4.69 11.83 1.92
N THR A 119 5.04 11.37 0.73
CA THR A 119 6.36 10.81 0.38
C THR A 119 7.50 11.56 1.06
N ALA A 120 8.27 10.85 1.88
CA ALA A 120 9.31 11.44 2.72
C ALA A 120 10.54 11.88 1.91
N PHE A 121 11.03 11.02 1.02
CA PHE A 121 12.22 11.26 0.19
C PHE A 121 11.85 11.21 -1.30
N PRO A 122 11.26 12.27 -1.88
CA PRO A 122 10.84 12.29 -3.28
C PRO A 122 11.98 12.09 -4.29
N ILE A 123 13.21 12.44 -3.90
CA ILE A 123 14.44 12.22 -4.65
C ILE A 123 15.36 11.37 -3.76
N PRO A 124 15.14 10.04 -3.72
CA PRO A 124 15.91 9.18 -2.85
C PRO A 124 17.36 9.05 -3.36
N SER A 125 18.30 9.16 -2.44
CA SER A 125 19.74 9.01 -2.63
C SER A 125 20.24 7.60 -2.23
N VAL A 126 19.55 6.93 -1.30
CA VAL A 126 19.89 5.59 -0.83
C VAL A 126 18.67 4.66 -0.79
N SER A 127 18.93 3.35 -0.82
CA SER A 127 17.86 2.34 -0.89
C SER A 127 16.89 2.38 0.30
N GLN A 128 17.36 2.71 1.49
CA GLN A 128 16.56 2.76 2.71
C GLN A 128 15.49 3.85 2.65
N GLU A 129 15.73 4.95 1.94
CA GLU A 129 14.76 6.02 1.73
C GLU A 129 13.56 5.57 0.89
N LEU A 130 13.73 4.57 0.01
CA LEU A 130 12.62 3.95 -0.73
C LEU A 130 11.70 3.17 0.22
N ILE A 131 12.27 2.50 1.22
CA ILE A 131 11.49 1.81 2.26
C ILE A 131 10.70 2.85 3.08
N TRP A 132 11.33 3.98 3.40
CA TRP A 132 10.63 5.09 4.04
C TRP A 132 9.49 5.62 3.19
N ASN A 133 9.67 5.81 1.88
CA ASN A 133 8.60 6.24 0.99
C ASN A 133 7.43 5.24 0.94
N HIS A 134 7.71 3.94 1.05
CA HIS A 134 6.65 2.94 1.10
C HIS A 134 5.80 3.08 2.38
N ARG A 135 6.45 3.34 3.53
CA ARG A 135 5.78 3.58 4.83
C ARG A 135 5.05 4.93 4.83
N MET A 136 5.78 5.99 4.53
CA MET A 136 5.40 7.40 4.57
C MET A 136 4.81 7.86 3.23
N LYS A 137 3.63 7.36 2.91
CA LYS A 137 2.83 7.82 1.76
C LYS A 137 1.46 8.27 2.21
N PHE A 138 0.88 9.24 1.50
CA PHE A 138 -0.48 9.69 1.78
C PHE A 138 -1.49 8.58 1.47
N ARG A 139 -2.37 8.28 2.44
CA ARG A 139 -3.47 7.30 2.32
C ARG A 139 -4.78 7.83 2.92
N GLY A 140 -4.85 9.14 3.17
CA GLY A 140 -5.85 9.74 4.07
C GLY A 140 -5.45 9.65 5.54
N HIS A 141 -6.08 10.47 6.39
CA HIS A 141 -5.79 10.56 7.82
C HIS A 141 -6.41 9.42 8.64
N LYS A 142 -7.67 9.05 8.31
CA LYS A 142 -8.38 7.92 8.90
C LYS A 142 -8.92 7.04 7.79
N ILE A 143 -8.85 5.74 7.98
CA ILE A 143 -9.46 4.76 7.09
C ILE A 143 -10.23 3.73 7.90
N THR A 144 -11.34 3.28 7.32
CA THR A 144 -12.09 2.11 7.78
C THR A 144 -12.18 1.17 6.59
N THR A 145 -11.77 -0.08 6.78
CA THR A 145 -11.83 -1.10 5.73
C THR A 145 -12.44 -2.36 6.29
N GLN A 146 -13.35 -2.96 5.53
CA GLN A 146 -13.76 -4.33 5.76
C GLN A 146 -13.11 -5.21 4.69
N SER A 147 -12.59 -6.36 5.12
CA SER A 147 -11.91 -7.29 4.23
C SER A 147 -12.44 -8.69 4.45
N VAL A 148 -12.61 -9.40 3.35
CA VAL A 148 -12.93 -10.83 3.33
C VAL A 148 -11.69 -11.54 2.81
N ASN A 149 -11.05 -12.34 3.65
CA ASN A 149 -9.88 -13.12 3.29
C ASN A 149 -10.29 -14.59 3.11
N ALA A 150 -9.77 -15.21 2.06
CA ALA A 150 -9.87 -16.63 1.81
C ALA A 150 -8.45 -17.17 1.62
N ALA A 151 -8.04 -18.10 2.47
CA ALA A 151 -6.80 -18.86 2.29
C ALA A 151 -7.19 -20.27 1.81
N PRO A 152 -7.17 -20.53 0.49
CA PRO A 152 -7.54 -21.84 -0.03
C PRO A 152 -6.47 -22.88 0.26
N THR A 153 -6.92 -24.10 0.51
CA THR A 153 -6.09 -25.31 0.50
C THR A 153 -5.68 -25.66 -0.94
N GLN A 154 -4.78 -26.63 -1.10
CA GLN A 154 -4.38 -27.11 -2.43
C GLN A 154 -5.57 -27.67 -3.24
N THR A 155 -6.59 -28.21 -2.58
CA THR A 155 -7.84 -28.69 -3.21
C THR A 155 -8.83 -27.57 -3.52
N GLY A 156 -8.56 -26.34 -3.10
CA GLY A 156 -9.41 -25.17 -3.32
C GLY A 156 -10.42 -24.89 -2.21
N ASP A 157 -10.49 -25.74 -1.17
CA ASP A 157 -11.37 -25.49 -0.01
C ASP A 157 -10.87 -24.29 0.80
N PHE A 158 -11.77 -23.41 1.23
CA PHE A 158 -11.42 -22.24 2.06
C PHE A 158 -12.50 -21.95 3.10
N THR A 159 -12.11 -21.25 4.16
CA THR A 159 -13.03 -20.57 5.07
C THR A 159 -12.88 -19.07 4.90
N LEU A 160 -14.00 -18.35 4.81
CA LEU A 160 -13.98 -16.90 4.75
C LEU A 160 -13.73 -16.30 6.12
N TYR A 161 -12.72 -15.44 6.21
CA TYR A 161 -12.43 -14.63 7.37
C TYR A 161 -12.83 -13.19 7.09
N VAL A 162 -13.78 -12.66 7.85
CA VAL A 162 -14.24 -11.28 7.70
C VAL A 162 -13.69 -10.48 8.87
N SER A 163 -13.03 -9.36 8.57
CA SER A 163 -12.53 -8.43 9.57
C SER A 163 -12.82 -7.00 9.18
N GLN A 164 -13.08 -6.16 10.18
CA GLN A 164 -13.08 -4.72 10.02
C GLN A 164 -11.83 -4.16 10.68
N ALA A 165 -11.16 -3.26 9.98
CA ALA A 165 -10.01 -2.54 10.45
C ALA A 165 -10.24 -1.03 10.38
N GLU A 166 -9.71 -0.34 11.37
CA GLU A 166 -9.65 1.11 11.41
C GLU A 166 -8.20 1.53 11.63
N ALA A 167 -7.77 2.55 10.92
CA ALA A 167 -6.41 3.05 11.02
C ALA A 167 -6.39 4.57 11.08
N ILE A 168 -5.49 5.10 11.91
CA ILE A 168 -5.16 6.52 11.99
C ILE A 168 -3.68 6.66 11.62
N PHE A 169 -3.43 7.45 10.58
CA PHE A 169 -2.08 7.77 10.14
C PHE A 169 -1.68 9.11 10.77
N SER A 170 -1.04 9.06 11.94
CA SER A 170 -0.57 10.26 12.65
C SER A 170 0.41 11.08 11.79
N TYR A 171 1.20 10.42 10.93
CA TYR A 171 2.10 11.10 9.98
C TYR A 171 1.41 12.07 9.02
N VAL A 172 0.11 11.88 8.74
CA VAL A 172 -0.66 12.74 7.84
C VAL A 172 -1.72 13.57 8.56
N ASP A 173 -1.70 13.56 9.88
CA ASP A 173 -2.61 14.32 10.72
C ASP A 173 -2.45 15.84 10.49
N PRO A 174 -3.53 16.56 10.12
CA PRO A 174 -3.48 18.02 9.99
C PRO A 174 -3.03 18.73 11.27
N ALA A 175 -3.28 18.15 12.45
CA ALA A 175 -2.91 18.73 13.74
C ALA A 175 -1.43 18.54 14.12
N MET A 176 -0.67 17.71 13.39
CA MET A 176 0.75 17.47 13.64
C MET A 176 1.60 18.31 12.66
N ASN A 177 2.69 18.90 13.17
CA ASN A 177 3.56 19.79 12.40
C ASN A 177 4.93 19.18 12.11
N SER A 178 5.35 18.20 12.91
CA SER A 178 6.66 17.57 12.82
C SER A 178 6.62 16.05 13.10
N ILE A 179 7.71 15.34 12.77
CA ILE A 179 7.86 13.92 13.13
C ILE A 179 7.94 13.77 14.65
N GLU A 180 8.52 14.76 15.33
CA GLU A 180 8.72 14.80 16.76
C GLU A 180 7.38 14.83 17.50
N ASP A 181 6.39 15.57 17.00
CA ASP A 181 5.02 15.63 17.54
C ASP A 181 4.35 14.25 17.60
N LEU A 182 4.76 13.34 16.71
CA LEU A 182 4.21 11.98 16.62
C LEU A 182 4.63 11.09 17.79
N ASN A 183 5.59 11.53 18.61
CA ASN A 183 6.10 10.77 19.75
C ASN A 183 6.49 9.34 19.34
N ASN A 184 7.21 9.23 18.22
CA ASN A 184 7.66 7.99 17.59
C ASN A 184 6.53 7.07 17.07
N VAL A 185 5.25 7.44 17.10
CA VAL A 185 4.12 6.62 16.62
C VAL A 185 3.52 7.25 15.36
N TRP A 186 3.81 6.69 14.19
CA TRP A 186 3.31 7.24 12.91
C TRP A 186 1.96 6.66 12.48
N TYR A 187 1.59 5.51 13.04
CA TYR A 187 0.42 4.74 12.62
C TYR A 187 -0.20 4.01 13.82
N LYS A 188 -1.53 4.09 13.93
CA LYS A 188 -2.34 3.33 14.87
C LYS A 188 -3.37 2.52 14.10
N TYR A 189 -3.62 1.31 14.54
CA TYR A 189 -4.48 0.36 13.86
C TYR A 189 -5.23 -0.51 14.86
N ILE A 190 -6.52 -0.68 14.63
CA ILE A 190 -7.34 -1.64 15.35
C ILE A 190 -8.07 -2.51 14.33
N GLN A 191 -8.10 -3.81 14.57
CA GLN A 191 -8.85 -4.75 13.76
C GLN A 191 -9.70 -5.63 14.65
N GLN A 192 -10.98 -5.78 14.29
CA GLN A 192 -11.89 -6.73 14.88
C GLN A 192 -12.22 -7.82 13.87
N THR A 193 -12.22 -9.06 14.34
CA THR A 193 -12.75 -10.20 13.58
C THR A 193 -14.27 -10.24 13.69
N ILE A 194 -14.95 -10.31 12.54
CA ILE A 194 -16.40 -10.40 12.42
C ILE A 194 -16.81 -11.86 12.18
N ALA A 195 -16.08 -12.59 11.33
CA ALA A 195 -16.36 -14.00 11.01
C ALA A 195 -15.05 -14.78 10.79
N PRO A 196 -15.04 -16.11 11.00
CA PRO A 196 -16.16 -16.96 11.40
C PRO A 196 -16.51 -16.83 12.89
N ALA A 197 -17.67 -17.35 13.30
CA ALA A 197 -18.19 -17.23 14.67
C ALA A 197 -17.19 -17.68 15.76
N ARG A 198 -16.41 -18.72 15.49
CA ARG A 198 -15.36 -19.23 16.40
C ARG A 198 -14.30 -18.17 16.76
N SER A 199 -14.01 -17.26 15.84
CA SER A 199 -12.98 -16.23 15.98
C SER A 199 -13.57 -14.82 16.11
N ALA A 200 -14.89 -14.68 15.99
CA ALA A 200 -15.58 -13.40 16.06
C ALA A 200 -15.32 -12.70 17.40
N GLY A 201 -15.09 -11.39 17.35
CA GLY A 201 -14.79 -10.56 18.50
C GLY A 201 -13.32 -10.52 18.93
N ASN A 202 -12.43 -11.31 18.31
CA ASN A 202 -10.98 -11.09 18.50
C ASN A 202 -10.59 -9.71 18.00
N VAL A 203 -9.81 -8.97 18.81
CA VAL A 203 -9.33 -7.64 18.46
C VAL A 203 -7.82 -7.59 18.52
N ILE A 204 -7.20 -6.93 17.54
CA ILE A 204 -5.79 -6.58 17.53
C ILE A 204 -5.69 -5.06 17.54
N LEU A 205 -4.87 -4.51 18.44
CA LEU A 205 -4.52 -3.08 18.47
C LEU A 205 -3.01 -2.95 18.28
N ILE A 206 -2.58 -2.09 17.36
CA ILE A 206 -1.19 -1.81 17.04
C ILE A 206 -0.94 -0.30 17.07
N HIS A 207 0.11 0.12 17.78
CA HIS A 207 0.77 1.40 17.53
C HIS A 207 2.14 1.08 16.93
N ASP A 208 2.33 1.49 15.67
CA ASP A 208 3.55 1.25 14.94
C ASP A 208 4.49 2.44 15.04
N THR A 209 5.76 2.13 15.20
CA THR A 209 6.78 3.11 15.57
C THR A 209 7.65 3.50 14.39
N ILE A 210 8.18 4.72 14.38
CA ILE A 210 9.10 5.19 13.35
C ILE A 210 10.44 4.51 13.55
N ASN A 211 11.09 4.80 14.69
CA ASN A 211 12.39 4.23 15.03
C ASN A 211 12.23 3.21 16.17
N LEU A 212 12.54 1.95 15.87
CA LEU A 212 12.45 0.84 16.81
C LEU A 212 13.44 0.96 17.98
N ALA A 213 14.59 1.63 17.78
CA ALA A 213 15.57 1.89 18.84
C ALA A 213 15.05 2.90 19.88
N LYS A 214 14.16 3.82 19.47
CA LYS A 214 13.48 4.77 20.39
C LYS A 214 12.25 4.17 21.07
N GLY A 215 11.77 3.03 20.58
CA GLY A 215 10.65 2.31 21.14
C GLY A 215 10.13 1.27 20.17
N ALA A 216 9.94 0.05 20.65
CA ALA A 216 9.39 -1.04 19.83
C ALA A 216 7.91 -0.83 19.49
N ARG A 217 7.47 -1.48 18.40
CA ARG A 217 6.05 -1.61 18.04
C ARG A 217 5.25 -2.08 19.24
N LYS A 218 4.11 -1.45 19.46
CA LYS A 218 3.22 -1.74 20.59
C LYS A 218 1.99 -2.48 20.08
N ALA A 219 1.86 -3.76 20.40
CA ALA A 219 0.69 -4.55 20.01
C ALA A 219 -0.03 -5.20 21.20
N TRP A 220 -1.35 -5.31 21.09
CA TRP A 220 -2.23 -5.97 22.05
C TRP A 220 -3.24 -6.83 21.32
N VAL A 221 -3.63 -7.94 21.96
CA VAL A 221 -4.69 -8.82 21.48
C VAL A 221 -5.73 -8.96 22.56
N TYR A 222 -6.99 -8.82 22.19
CA TYR A 222 -8.14 -9.20 23.01
C TYR A 222 -8.72 -10.50 22.46
N SER A 223 -8.97 -11.45 23.37
CA SER A 223 -9.63 -12.71 23.05
C SER A 223 -10.96 -12.81 23.80
N PRO A 224 -12.11 -12.91 23.11
CA PRO A 224 -13.42 -13.07 23.73
C PRO A 224 -13.52 -14.30 24.63
N GLY A 225 -12.88 -15.40 24.24
CA GLY A 225 -12.92 -16.66 24.99
C GLY A 225 -12.30 -16.55 26.38
N THR A 226 -11.30 -15.68 26.56
CA THR A 226 -10.66 -15.43 27.87
C THR A 226 -11.06 -14.09 28.48
N ARG A 227 -11.75 -13.22 27.72
CA ARG A 227 -12.09 -11.83 28.08
C ARG A 227 -10.90 -11.02 28.59
N ARG A 228 -9.71 -11.26 28.04
CA ARG A 228 -8.46 -10.61 28.46
C ARG A 228 -7.78 -9.92 27.30
N VAL A 229 -7.20 -8.76 27.61
CA VAL A 229 -6.23 -8.08 26.77
C VAL A 229 -4.84 -8.53 27.18
N ARG A 230 -4.01 -8.92 26.20
CA ARG A 230 -2.62 -9.30 26.43
C ARG A 230 -1.72 -8.51 25.51
N ARG A 231 -0.54 -8.17 26.02
CA ARG A 231 0.55 -7.65 25.19
C ARG A 231 1.01 -8.75 24.25
N SER A 232 1.16 -8.44 22.96
CA SER A 232 1.61 -9.42 21.95
C SER A 232 2.80 -8.87 21.15
N PRO A 233 4.03 -8.94 21.71
CA PRO A 233 5.23 -8.42 21.03
C PRO A 233 5.50 -9.11 19.69
N ASN A 234 5.12 -10.38 19.55
CA ASN A 234 5.38 -11.19 18.36
C ASN A 234 4.65 -10.71 17.11
N ILE A 235 3.62 -9.85 17.23
CA ILE A 235 2.96 -9.20 16.07
C ILE A 235 3.90 -8.23 15.34
N ALA A 236 5.07 -7.93 15.90
CA ALA A 236 6.13 -7.22 15.18
C ALA A 236 6.84 -8.06 14.10
N TYR A 237 6.65 -9.38 14.09
CA TYR A 237 7.35 -10.33 13.23
C TYR A 237 6.36 -11.27 12.53
N ASP A 238 6.71 -11.73 11.33
CA ASP A 238 5.99 -12.84 10.71
C ASP A 238 6.18 -14.09 11.60
N ASN A 239 5.07 -14.77 11.92
CA ASN A 239 5.06 -16.08 12.58
C ASN A 239 4.44 -17.10 11.65
#